data_AF-A0A661JF92-F1
#
_entry.id   AF-A0A661JF92-F1
#
_cell.length_a   1.000
_cell.length_b   1.000
_cell.length_c   1.000
_cell.angle_alpha   90.00
_cell.angle_beta   90.00
_cell.angle_gamma   90.00
#
_symmetry.space_group_name_H-M   'P 1'
#
loop_
_entity.id
_entity.type
_entity.pdbx_description
1 polymer ?
#
loop_
_entity_poly.entity_id
_entity_poly.type
_entity_poly.pdbx_seq_one_letter_code
_entity_poly.pdbx_strand_id
1 'polypeptide(L)'
;MGLSINWGHGAVGFEDSIYVVDTEHQLFDQPYEIDVPDDRIVQLYQEAGRYIAEYRPRVNDDVIFLGRIPHLRDYYPIVKEQDHILWGFASSPADMTNTGKKLFINTVFHLAVPPPPPLYLSLNIEDALEGVPVNKLVGDIGGPTNVTRLEIVTKLVSYSPSAKLDIPVVLNIPGDLFGNPVHVYVRDTTGGTMTEVTYDDLGSGRYRVTTDLTPTYIFPWLPWYYHRQIVWRFFIPNSLTPQNITVTAELEVPATDPSGSGVVKILSPGSPHAIIITNRKLLYDKHENYKVSSLLQRIFSEAQGPPASHSPPGVVYYVDRYDTRARNWDNTTVSYSSESTANTVANVIDALIEDWHDDATHYVDFYIPYYGTFHIPVAYPTYLLIVGDDDIIPFYRYNDPYNKEQHWGVNSATTLRCVLLIMTTILPIILMLILVEAQIGKKGIWNCRLDGF
;
A
#
# COMPACT_ATOMS: atom_id res chain seq x y z
N MET A 1 -2.93 -1.45 42.26
CA MET A 1 -3.46 -2.08 41.04
C MET A 1 -4.85 -2.70 41.23
N GLY A 2 -5.40 -2.84 42.45
CA GLY A 2 -6.81 -3.23 42.62
C GLY A 2 -7.16 -4.66 42.17
N LEU A 3 -6.16 -5.45 41.77
CA LEU A 3 -6.29 -6.85 41.37
C LEU A 3 -6.44 -7.74 42.61
N SER A 4 -7.30 -8.75 42.53
CA SER A 4 -7.49 -9.77 43.56
C SER A 4 -6.41 -10.84 43.52
N ILE A 5 -5.81 -11.07 42.36
CA ILE A 5 -4.63 -11.95 42.21
C ILE A 5 -3.48 -11.45 43.10
N ASN A 6 -2.91 -12.37 43.89
CA ASN A 6 -1.75 -12.18 44.76
C ASN A 6 -1.97 -11.17 45.92
N TRP A 7 -3.24 -10.87 46.26
CA TRP A 7 -3.60 -10.05 47.43
C TRP A 7 -3.67 -10.89 48.73
N GLY A 8 -2.60 -11.63 49.06
CA GLY A 8 -2.55 -12.47 50.27
C GLY A 8 -3.44 -13.71 50.22
N HIS A 9 -3.83 -14.14 49.03
CA HIS A 9 -4.63 -15.34 48.76
C HIS A 9 -3.84 -16.45 48.08
N GLY A 10 -2.51 -16.30 48.00
CA GLY A 10 -1.61 -17.27 47.38
C GLY A 10 -1.17 -18.38 48.33
N ALA A 11 -0.85 -19.55 47.76
CA ALA A 11 -0.03 -20.57 48.39
C ALA A 11 1.26 -20.77 47.59
N VAL A 12 2.30 -21.23 48.28
CA VAL A 12 3.57 -21.62 47.67
C VAL A 12 3.78 -23.13 47.81
N GLY A 13 4.38 -23.75 46.80
CA GLY A 13 4.65 -25.18 46.80
C GLY A 13 5.68 -25.59 45.76
N PHE A 14 5.77 -26.88 45.50
CA PHE A 14 6.60 -27.47 44.45
C PHE A 14 5.74 -28.32 43.52
N GLU A 15 5.84 -28.07 42.22
CA GLU A 15 5.07 -28.78 41.19
C GLU A 15 5.75 -28.61 39.83
N ASP A 16 5.55 -29.56 38.91
CA ASP A 16 6.06 -29.48 37.52
C ASP A 16 4.94 -29.44 36.47
N SER A 17 3.69 -29.64 36.89
CA SER A 17 2.55 -29.88 36.02
C SER A 17 1.35 -29.02 36.39
N ILE A 18 0.42 -28.88 35.45
CA ILE A 18 -0.89 -28.28 35.68
C ILE A 18 -1.99 -29.23 35.21
N TYR A 19 -3.16 -29.11 35.82
CA TYR A 19 -4.42 -29.58 35.26
C TYR A 19 -5.07 -28.43 34.48
N VAL A 20 -5.33 -28.65 33.19
CA VAL A 20 -5.96 -27.66 32.30
C VAL A 20 -7.45 -27.56 32.61
N VAL A 21 -7.88 -26.36 33.00
CA VAL A 21 -9.25 -26.10 33.46
C VAL A 21 -10.19 -25.95 32.26
N ASP A 22 -9.81 -25.07 31.34
CA ASP A 22 -10.51 -24.76 30.10
C ASP A 22 -9.60 -25.08 28.91
N THR A 23 -9.88 -26.19 28.24
CA THR A 23 -9.11 -26.68 27.09
C THR A 23 -9.39 -25.89 25.81
N GLU A 24 -10.49 -25.12 25.77
CA GLU A 24 -10.87 -24.31 24.60
C GLU A 24 -10.27 -22.89 24.67
N HIS A 25 -9.65 -22.53 25.79
CA HIS A 25 -9.02 -21.22 25.93
C HIS A 25 -7.83 -21.07 24.96
N GLN A 26 -7.73 -19.92 24.30
CA GLN A 26 -6.71 -19.63 23.26
C GLN A 26 -5.25 -19.87 23.71
N LEU A 27 -4.97 -19.85 25.02
CA LEU A 27 -3.64 -20.17 25.56
C LEU A 27 -3.18 -21.59 25.27
N PHE A 28 -4.12 -22.53 25.07
CA PHE A 28 -3.79 -23.93 24.81
C PHE A 28 -3.75 -24.24 23.31
N ASP A 29 -4.03 -23.26 22.44
CA ASP A 29 -4.07 -23.47 20.99
C ASP A 29 -3.24 -22.43 20.19
N GLN A 30 -2.92 -21.26 20.77
CA GLN A 30 -2.27 -20.16 20.04
C GLN A 30 -1.07 -19.52 20.76
N PRO A 31 0.05 -19.26 20.05
CA PRO A 31 0.31 -19.62 18.64
C PRO A 31 0.71 -21.09 18.42
N TYR A 32 0.91 -21.87 19.48
CA TYR A 32 1.21 -23.29 19.38
C TYR A 32 0.08 -24.13 19.98
N GLU A 33 -0.37 -25.13 19.22
CA GLU A 33 -1.24 -26.18 19.74
C GLU A 33 -0.54 -26.95 20.87
N ILE A 34 -1.22 -27.04 22.01
CA ILE A 34 -0.84 -27.85 23.16
C ILE A 34 -1.68 -29.12 23.12
N ASP A 35 -1.04 -30.27 22.92
CA ASP A 35 -1.68 -31.57 23.06
C ASP A 35 -2.02 -31.80 24.54
N VAL A 36 -3.28 -31.55 24.90
CA VAL A 36 -3.80 -31.74 26.26
C VAL A 36 -4.31 -33.18 26.38
N PRO A 37 -3.68 -34.04 27.21
CA PRO A 37 -4.11 -35.43 27.36
C PRO A 37 -5.52 -35.55 27.95
N ASP A 38 -6.13 -36.74 27.87
CA ASP A 38 -7.48 -37.01 28.39
C ASP A 38 -7.64 -36.72 29.89
N ASP A 39 -6.58 -36.92 30.67
CA ASP A 39 -6.55 -36.60 32.12
C ASP A 39 -6.35 -35.10 32.40
N ARG A 40 -6.14 -34.31 31.34
CA ARG A 40 -5.87 -32.87 31.31
C ARG A 40 -4.62 -32.44 32.06
N ILE A 41 -3.71 -33.36 32.37
CA ILE A 41 -2.48 -33.04 33.08
C ILE A 41 -1.37 -32.77 32.06
N VAL A 42 -0.86 -31.54 32.08
CA VAL A 42 0.23 -31.11 31.20
C VAL A 42 1.46 -30.83 32.05
N GLN A 43 2.55 -31.55 31.77
CA GLN A 43 3.85 -31.33 32.40
C GLN A 43 4.56 -30.14 31.74
N LEU A 44 4.82 -29.10 32.53
CA LEU A 44 5.43 -27.84 32.08
C LEU A 44 6.95 -27.80 32.33
N TYR A 45 7.43 -28.48 33.37
CA TYR A 45 8.85 -28.51 33.75
C TYR A 45 9.38 -29.94 33.82
N GLN A 46 10.69 -30.10 33.63
CA GLN A 46 11.35 -31.41 33.70
C GLN A 46 11.40 -31.95 35.13
N GLU A 47 11.42 -31.06 36.13
CA GLU A 47 11.44 -31.37 37.55
C GLU A 47 10.54 -30.39 38.33
N ALA A 48 10.04 -30.82 39.49
CA ALA A 48 9.16 -30.01 40.34
C ALA A 48 9.87 -28.74 40.82
N GLY A 49 9.31 -27.59 40.44
CA GLY A 49 9.84 -26.27 40.73
C GLY A 49 8.97 -25.50 41.71
N ARG A 50 9.51 -24.41 42.29
CA ARG A 50 8.71 -23.53 43.14
C ARG A 50 7.58 -22.88 42.33
N TYR A 51 6.38 -22.87 42.88
CA TYR A 51 5.25 -22.14 42.34
C TYR A 51 4.59 -21.22 43.38
N ILE A 52 3.84 -20.25 42.88
CA ILE A 52 2.82 -19.46 43.58
C ILE A 52 1.49 -19.75 42.89
N ALA A 53 0.43 -20.02 43.66
CA ALA A 53 -0.89 -20.32 43.14
C ALA A 53 -1.97 -19.57 43.90
N GLU A 54 -2.98 -19.06 43.22
CA GLU A 54 -4.11 -18.38 43.84
C GLU A 54 -5.11 -19.36 44.42
N TYR A 55 -5.61 -19.05 45.62
CA TYR A 55 -6.65 -19.81 46.30
C TYR A 55 -8.03 -19.33 45.86
N ARG A 56 -8.70 -20.13 45.02
CA ARG A 56 -9.96 -19.79 44.36
C ARG A 56 -11.05 -19.22 45.29
N PRO A 57 -11.31 -19.77 46.49
CA PRO A 57 -12.40 -19.27 47.36
C PRO A 57 -12.22 -17.84 47.88
N ARG A 58 -11.09 -17.17 47.61
CA ARG A 58 -10.80 -15.82 48.08
C ARG A 58 -10.46 -14.83 46.96
N VAL A 59 -10.47 -15.25 45.70
CA VAL A 59 -10.31 -14.32 44.56
C VAL A 59 -11.69 -13.95 44.01
N ASN A 60 -11.76 -12.84 43.29
CA ASN A 60 -13.01 -12.34 42.74
C ASN A 60 -13.57 -13.25 41.62
N ASP A 61 -14.86 -13.12 41.34
CA ASP A 61 -15.56 -13.93 40.32
C ASP A 61 -15.13 -13.59 38.87
N ASP A 62 -14.46 -12.47 38.64
CA ASP A 62 -13.94 -12.04 37.33
C ASP A 62 -12.56 -12.66 36.99
N VAL A 63 -11.99 -13.45 37.90
CA VAL A 63 -10.76 -14.21 37.66
C VAL A 63 -11.04 -15.46 36.84
N ILE A 64 -10.37 -15.58 35.70
CA ILE A 64 -10.41 -16.76 34.83
C ILE A 64 -9.31 -17.72 35.27
N PHE A 65 -9.69 -18.96 35.56
CA PHE A 65 -8.78 -20.01 36.02
C PHE A 65 -8.37 -20.90 34.84
N LEU A 66 -7.07 -20.99 34.57
CA LEU A 66 -6.55 -21.60 33.34
C LEU A 66 -5.79 -22.89 33.65
N GLY A 67 -4.92 -22.85 34.67
CA GLY A 67 -4.15 -23.99 35.15
C GLY A 67 -4.31 -24.17 36.64
N ARG A 68 -4.67 -25.38 37.07
CA ARG A 68 -4.78 -25.80 38.47
C ARG A 68 -3.61 -26.71 38.85
N ILE A 69 -3.19 -26.73 40.11
CA ILE A 69 -2.32 -27.80 40.60
C ILE A 69 -3.07 -29.15 40.48
N PRO A 70 -2.49 -30.20 39.86
CA PRO A 70 -3.23 -31.43 39.55
C PRO A 70 -3.94 -32.05 40.74
N HIS A 71 -3.24 -32.09 41.88
CA HIS A 71 -3.68 -32.76 43.11
C HIS A 71 -4.33 -31.82 44.14
N LEU A 72 -4.41 -30.51 43.88
CA LEU A 72 -5.05 -29.53 44.77
C LEU A 72 -6.21 -28.82 44.08
N ARG A 73 -7.43 -29.01 44.59
CA ARG A 73 -8.66 -28.58 43.89
C ARG A 73 -8.87 -27.07 43.79
N ASP A 74 -8.29 -26.31 44.70
CA ASP A 74 -8.59 -24.89 44.86
C ASP A 74 -7.39 -23.96 44.59
N TYR A 75 -6.27 -24.49 44.10
CA TYR A 75 -5.03 -23.73 43.90
C TYR A 75 -4.63 -23.67 42.42
N TYR A 76 -4.50 -22.44 41.91
CA TYR A 76 -4.32 -22.16 40.50
C TYR A 76 -3.05 -21.35 40.22
N PRO A 77 -1.98 -21.96 39.70
CA PRO A 77 -0.76 -21.25 39.34
C PRO A 77 -0.87 -20.47 38.04
N ILE A 78 -1.90 -20.69 37.22
CA ILE A 78 -2.15 -19.90 36.00
C ILE A 78 -3.57 -19.37 36.04
N VAL A 79 -3.69 -18.05 36.23
CA VAL A 79 -4.96 -17.32 36.31
C VAL A 79 -4.87 -15.99 35.55
N LYS A 80 -6.01 -15.49 35.07
CA LYS A 80 -6.13 -14.22 34.37
C LYS A 80 -7.16 -13.31 35.06
N GLU A 81 -6.81 -12.05 35.27
CA GLU A 81 -7.73 -11.00 35.75
C GLU A 81 -7.50 -9.78 34.87
N GLN A 82 -8.56 -9.34 34.17
CA GLN A 82 -8.45 -8.30 33.15
C GLN A 82 -7.38 -8.66 32.11
N ASP A 83 -6.41 -7.77 31.84
CA ASP A 83 -5.31 -7.99 30.89
C ASP A 83 -4.04 -8.55 31.55
N HIS A 84 -4.14 -9.06 32.78
CA HIS A 84 -3.00 -9.60 33.51
C HIS A 84 -3.13 -11.12 33.65
N ILE A 85 -2.04 -11.84 33.41
CA ILE A 85 -1.93 -13.26 33.71
C ILE A 85 -0.87 -13.46 34.79
N LEU A 86 -1.21 -14.22 35.82
CA LEU A 86 -0.23 -14.79 36.73
C LEU A 86 0.35 -16.04 36.10
N TRP A 87 1.65 -16.03 35.81
CA TRP A 87 2.43 -17.24 35.61
C TRP A 87 3.11 -17.61 36.94
N GLY A 88 2.54 -18.57 37.65
CA GLY A 88 2.89 -18.90 39.02
C GLY A 88 4.21 -19.64 39.20
N PHE A 89 4.81 -20.18 38.13
CA PHE A 89 6.05 -20.95 38.23
C PHE A 89 7.29 -20.07 38.17
N ALA A 90 8.27 -20.36 39.04
CA ALA A 90 9.49 -19.57 39.17
C ALA A 90 10.75 -20.22 38.57
N SER A 91 10.67 -21.47 38.11
CA SER A 91 11.80 -22.18 37.50
C SER A 91 12.18 -21.60 36.13
N SER A 92 13.45 -21.74 35.75
CA SER A 92 14.02 -21.16 34.54
C SER A 92 13.38 -21.74 33.27
N PRO A 93 13.29 -20.97 32.17
CA PRO A 93 12.92 -21.51 30.87
C PRO A 93 13.80 -22.67 30.38
N ALA A 94 15.03 -22.80 30.89
CA ALA A 94 15.91 -23.93 30.59
C ALA A 94 15.35 -25.26 31.14
N ASP A 95 14.64 -25.21 32.27
CA ASP A 95 14.09 -26.37 32.98
C ASP A 95 12.69 -26.74 32.46
N MET A 96 12.10 -25.93 31.59
CA MET A 96 10.81 -26.21 30.97
C MET A 96 10.89 -27.38 29.99
N THR A 97 9.82 -28.17 29.92
CA THR A 97 9.58 -29.10 28.80
C THR A 97 9.31 -28.31 27.51
N ASN A 98 9.32 -28.98 26.37
CA ASN A 98 8.91 -28.33 25.11
C ASN A 98 7.46 -27.82 25.18
N THR A 99 6.57 -28.57 25.84
CA THR A 99 5.18 -28.16 26.07
C THR A 99 5.10 -26.95 26.99
N GLY A 100 5.87 -26.91 28.07
CA GLY A 100 5.95 -25.75 28.96
C GLY A 100 6.44 -24.49 28.25
N LYS A 101 7.46 -24.61 27.39
CA LYS A 101 7.96 -23.49 26.57
C LYS A 101 6.89 -22.97 25.61
N LYS A 102 6.17 -23.87 24.93
CA LYS A 102 5.06 -23.49 24.05
C LYS A 102 3.96 -22.75 24.82
N LEU A 103 3.49 -23.29 25.95
CA LEU A 103 2.45 -22.66 26.75
C LEU A 103 2.89 -21.30 27.33
N PHE A 104 4.16 -21.18 27.74
CA PHE A 104 4.71 -19.91 28.17
C PHE A 104 4.73 -18.87 27.04
N ILE A 105 5.13 -19.27 25.82
CA ILE A 105 5.09 -18.40 24.64
C ILE A 105 3.65 -18.02 24.30
N ASN A 106 2.70 -18.95 24.34
CA ASN A 106 1.26 -18.69 24.19
C ASN A 106 0.78 -17.63 25.19
N THR A 107 1.22 -17.74 26.45
CA THR A 107 0.90 -16.77 27.51
C THR A 107 1.46 -15.38 27.21
N VAL A 108 2.73 -15.28 26.83
CA VAL A 108 3.36 -14.00 26.47
C VAL A 108 2.71 -13.40 25.23
N PHE A 109 2.39 -14.23 24.23
CA PHE A 109 1.73 -13.80 23.00
C PHE A 109 0.33 -13.23 23.29
N HIS A 110 -0.44 -13.90 24.14
CA HIS A 110 -1.75 -13.46 24.58
C HIS A 110 -1.72 -12.12 25.34
N LEU A 111 -0.64 -11.84 26.08
CA LEU A 111 -0.46 -10.57 26.78
C LEU A 111 0.09 -9.45 25.88
N ALA A 112 0.90 -9.79 24.89
CA ALA A 112 1.56 -8.83 24.00
C ALA A 112 0.63 -8.32 22.88
N VAL A 113 -0.45 -9.04 22.59
CA VAL A 113 -1.36 -8.78 21.48
C VAL A 113 -2.76 -8.54 22.05
N PRO A 114 -3.29 -7.30 22.11
CA PRO A 114 -4.73 -7.13 22.28
C PRO A 114 -5.41 -7.91 21.15
N PRO A 115 -6.53 -8.64 21.36
CA PRO A 115 -7.13 -9.45 20.30
C PRO A 115 -7.36 -8.54 19.08
N PRO A 116 -6.55 -8.66 18.01
CA PRO A 116 -6.70 -7.78 16.87
C PRO A 116 -8.04 -8.16 16.25
N PRO A 117 -8.76 -7.23 15.59
CA PRO A 117 -9.73 -7.68 14.60
C PRO A 117 -9.02 -8.71 13.72
N PRO A 118 -9.64 -9.88 13.47
CA PRO A 118 -8.97 -11.01 12.82
C PRO A 118 -8.38 -10.64 11.45
N LEU A 119 -8.82 -9.52 10.86
CA LEU A 119 -8.39 -9.02 9.58
C LEU A 119 -8.50 -7.49 9.58
N TYR A 120 -7.57 -6.82 8.93
CA TYR A 120 -7.61 -5.39 8.61
C TYR A 120 -7.73 -5.25 7.10
N LEU A 121 -8.62 -4.35 6.67
CA LEU A 121 -8.81 -3.99 5.28
C LEU A 121 -8.62 -2.48 5.13
N SER A 122 -7.75 -2.07 4.21
CA SER A 122 -7.63 -0.67 3.77
C SER A 122 -7.91 -0.56 2.28
N LEU A 123 -8.38 0.60 1.84
CA LEU A 123 -8.60 0.90 0.43
C LEU A 123 -7.77 2.11 0.01
N ASN A 124 -6.97 1.94 -1.02
CA ASN A 124 -6.14 2.99 -1.59
C ASN A 124 -6.55 3.21 -3.05
N ILE A 125 -6.52 4.47 -3.50
CA ILE A 125 -6.64 4.79 -4.92
C ILE A 125 -5.23 4.99 -5.47
N GLU A 126 -4.88 4.28 -6.53
CA GLU A 126 -3.51 4.22 -7.05
C GLU A 126 -2.50 3.88 -5.92
N ASP A 127 -1.35 4.57 -5.88
CA ASP A 127 -0.37 4.47 -4.80
C ASP A 127 -0.55 5.56 -3.73
N ALA A 128 -1.69 6.24 -3.68
CA ALA A 128 -1.98 7.24 -2.66
C ALA A 128 -2.10 6.61 -1.26
N LEU A 129 -1.90 7.43 -0.22
CA LEU A 129 -2.21 7.02 1.14
C LEU A 129 -3.73 6.77 1.29
N GLU A 130 -4.08 5.94 2.27
CA GLU A 130 -5.48 5.75 2.63
C GLU A 130 -6.11 7.10 3.02
N GLY A 131 -7.34 7.33 2.56
CA GLY A 131 -8.06 8.59 2.79
C GLY A 131 -7.63 9.77 1.92
N VAL A 132 -6.57 9.67 1.12
CA VAL A 132 -6.16 10.72 0.17
C VAL A 132 -7.02 10.63 -1.10
N PRO A 133 -7.84 11.65 -1.42
CA PRO A 133 -8.55 11.70 -2.70
C PRO A 133 -7.58 11.83 -3.87
N VAL A 134 -7.82 11.06 -4.93
CA VAL A 134 -6.98 11.07 -6.13
C VAL A 134 -7.70 11.79 -7.25
N ASN A 135 -7.07 12.84 -7.76
CA ASN A 135 -7.54 13.59 -8.92
C ASN A 135 -7.28 12.81 -10.21
N LYS A 136 -8.31 12.71 -11.05
CA LYS A 136 -8.27 12.14 -12.40
C LYS A 136 -9.04 13.04 -13.36
N LEU A 137 -8.73 12.94 -14.63
CA LEU A 137 -9.51 13.53 -15.72
C LEU A 137 -10.12 12.41 -16.57
N VAL A 138 -11.22 12.72 -17.23
CA VAL A 138 -11.71 11.89 -18.33
C VAL A 138 -10.84 12.18 -19.55
N GLY A 139 -10.46 11.12 -20.28
CA GLY A 139 -9.85 11.28 -21.59
C GLY A 139 -10.91 11.51 -22.66
N ASP A 140 -10.50 12.01 -23.81
CA ASP A 140 -11.37 12.16 -24.97
C ASP A 140 -11.15 11.03 -26.00
N ILE A 141 -11.63 11.18 -27.24
CA ILE A 141 -11.40 10.17 -28.31
C ILE A 141 -10.20 10.54 -29.21
N GLY A 142 -9.63 11.72 -28.98
CA GLY A 142 -8.43 12.23 -29.61
C GLY A 142 -7.17 11.55 -29.08
N GLY A 143 -6.13 11.61 -29.90
CA GLY A 143 -4.77 11.24 -29.50
C GLY A 143 -4.54 9.81 -28.98
N PRO A 144 -3.37 9.58 -28.35
CA PRO A 144 -2.92 8.26 -27.91
C PRO A 144 -3.58 7.73 -26.63
N THR A 145 -4.32 8.54 -25.87
CA THR A 145 -4.87 8.18 -24.55
C THR A 145 -6.38 8.29 -24.44
N ASN A 146 -7.07 7.59 -25.33
CA ASN A 146 -8.53 7.53 -25.39
C ASN A 146 -9.28 7.09 -24.11
N VAL A 147 -8.58 6.62 -23.07
CA VAL A 147 -9.15 6.24 -21.77
C VAL A 147 -8.18 6.55 -20.63
N THR A 148 -8.69 7.11 -19.54
CA THR A 148 -7.93 7.28 -18.30
C THR A 148 -7.93 5.99 -17.50
N ARG A 149 -6.74 5.52 -17.14
CA ARG A 149 -6.55 4.29 -16.35
C ARG A 149 -6.57 4.58 -14.86
N LEU A 150 -7.21 3.68 -14.11
CA LEU A 150 -7.36 3.76 -12.66
C LEU A 150 -7.04 2.40 -12.02
N GLU A 151 -6.22 2.40 -10.98
CA GLU A 151 -6.10 1.27 -10.05
C GLU A 151 -6.76 1.62 -8.72
N ILE A 152 -7.59 0.70 -8.22
CA ILE A 152 -8.08 0.70 -6.84
C ILE A 152 -7.42 -0.48 -6.14
N VAL A 153 -6.78 -0.24 -5.00
CA VAL A 153 -5.97 -1.24 -4.30
C VAL A 153 -6.55 -1.52 -2.93
N THR A 154 -7.09 -2.72 -2.74
CA THR A 154 -7.48 -3.22 -1.42
C THR A 154 -6.28 -3.88 -0.78
N LYS A 155 -5.95 -3.52 0.46
CA LYS A 155 -4.87 -4.16 1.23
C LYS A 155 -5.48 -4.90 2.41
N LEU A 156 -5.05 -6.15 2.59
CA LEU A 156 -5.46 -7.04 3.64
C LEU A 156 -4.25 -7.32 4.53
N VAL A 157 -4.43 -7.22 5.84
CA VAL A 157 -3.43 -7.60 6.84
C VAL A 157 -4.11 -8.37 7.96
N SER A 158 -3.58 -9.54 8.33
CA SER A 158 -4.03 -10.30 9.49
C SER A 158 -2.85 -10.65 10.38
N TYR A 159 -3.05 -10.61 11.69
CA TYR A 159 -2.11 -11.16 12.67
C TYR A 159 -2.56 -12.54 13.16
N SER A 160 -3.70 -13.05 12.69
CA SER A 160 -4.27 -14.34 13.10
C SER A 160 -4.08 -15.40 12.01
N PRO A 161 -3.47 -16.56 12.33
CA PRO A 161 -3.40 -17.70 11.41
C PRO A 161 -4.76 -18.25 10.97
N SER A 162 -5.82 -18.01 11.74
CA SER A 162 -7.19 -18.45 11.43
C SER A 162 -7.89 -17.59 10.37
N ALA A 163 -7.36 -16.40 10.07
CA ALA A 163 -7.96 -15.42 9.16
C ALA A 163 -7.03 -15.12 7.97
N LYS A 164 -6.53 -16.19 7.33
CA LYS A 164 -5.56 -16.09 6.22
C LYS A 164 -6.00 -16.78 4.93
N LEU A 165 -7.01 -17.64 4.95
CA LEU A 165 -7.45 -18.41 3.79
C LEU A 165 -8.85 -17.97 3.35
N ASP A 166 -9.11 -18.09 2.06
CA ASP A 166 -10.43 -17.94 1.44
C ASP A 166 -11.16 -16.65 1.83
N ILE A 167 -10.45 -15.51 1.86
CA ILE A 167 -11.02 -14.23 2.30
C ILE A 167 -11.83 -13.62 1.14
N PRO A 168 -13.16 -13.48 1.27
CA PRO A 168 -14.00 -12.86 0.25
C PRO A 168 -13.99 -11.34 0.43
N VAL A 169 -13.48 -10.63 -0.57
CA VAL A 169 -13.47 -9.16 -0.62
C VAL A 169 -14.42 -8.68 -1.69
N VAL A 170 -15.32 -7.77 -1.33
CA VAL A 170 -16.24 -7.11 -2.25
C VAL A 170 -15.82 -5.65 -2.42
N LEU A 171 -15.49 -5.27 -3.65
CA LEU A 171 -15.34 -3.87 -4.05
C LEU A 171 -16.71 -3.35 -4.52
N ASN A 172 -17.05 -2.12 -4.13
CA ASN A 172 -18.27 -1.44 -4.53
C ASN A 172 -17.94 -0.09 -5.20
N ILE A 173 -18.31 0.01 -6.47
CA ILE A 173 -18.27 1.21 -7.29
C ILE A 173 -19.70 1.75 -7.40
N PRO A 174 -19.99 2.95 -6.87
CA PRO A 174 -21.36 3.44 -6.81
C PRO A 174 -21.95 3.57 -8.22
N GLY A 175 -23.14 3.00 -8.42
CA GLY A 175 -23.89 3.09 -9.68
C GLY A 175 -23.17 2.50 -10.89
N ASP A 176 -22.18 1.63 -10.67
CA ASP A 176 -21.34 1.06 -11.73
C ASP A 176 -20.66 2.12 -12.63
N LEU A 177 -20.28 3.26 -12.06
CA LEU A 177 -19.78 4.41 -12.82
C LEU A 177 -18.53 4.12 -13.66
N PHE A 178 -17.73 3.11 -13.31
CA PHE A 178 -16.54 2.72 -14.07
C PHE A 178 -16.77 1.51 -15.00
N GLY A 179 -17.94 0.88 -14.94
CA GLY A 179 -18.18 -0.43 -15.54
C GLY A 179 -17.28 -1.52 -14.95
N ASN A 180 -17.19 -2.65 -15.65
CA ASN A 180 -16.44 -3.82 -15.22
C ASN A 180 -14.92 -3.55 -15.09
N PRO A 181 -14.24 -4.14 -14.08
CA PRO A 181 -12.79 -4.18 -14.03
C PRO A 181 -12.23 -4.80 -15.31
N VAL A 182 -11.25 -4.14 -15.92
CA VAL A 182 -10.55 -4.63 -17.12
C VAL A 182 -9.66 -5.82 -16.76
N HIS A 183 -9.00 -5.72 -15.59
CA HIS A 183 -8.19 -6.78 -15.01
C HIS A 183 -8.25 -6.70 -13.49
N VAL A 184 -8.09 -7.83 -12.83
CA VAL A 184 -7.90 -7.90 -11.38
C VAL A 184 -6.65 -8.71 -11.07
N TYR A 185 -5.80 -8.18 -10.19
CA TYR A 185 -4.56 -8.83 -9.81
C TYR A 185 -4.46 -8.99 -8.30
N VAL A 186 -3.66 -9.97 -7.88
CA VAL A 186 -3.15 -10.08 -6.52
C VAL A 186 -1.64 -9.87 -6.49
N ARG A 187 -1.14 -9.27 -5.41
CA ARG A 187 0.30 -9.10 -5.13
C ARG A 187 0.54 -8.99 -3.63
N ASP A 188 1.76 -9.28 -3.19
CA ASP A 188 2.11 -9.20 -1.76
C ASP A 188 2.58 -7.81 -1.34
N THR A 189 3.28 -7.10 -2.24
CA THR A 189 3.79 -5.74 -1.96
C THR A 189 3.43 -4.78 -3.08
N THR A 190 3.45 -3.48 -2.81
CA THR A 190 3.05 -2.44 -3.77
C THR A 190 3.89 -2.45 -5.06
N GLY A 191 5.19 -2.76 -4.97
CA GLY A 191 6.07 -2.96 -6.13
C GLY A 191 6.18 -4.41 -6.60
N GLY A 192 5.47 -5.33 -5.95
CA GLY A 192 5.58 -6.77 -6.19
C GLY A 192 4.93 -7.21 -7.51
N THR A 193 5.29 -8.42 -7.93
CA THR A 193 4.73 -9.06 -9.12
C THR A 193 3.21 -9.17 -9.01
N MET A 194 2.52 -8.72 -10.05
CA MET A 194 1.08 -8.86 -10.20
C MET A 194 0.75 -10.22 -10.80
N THR A 195 -0.11 -10.98 -10.14
CA THR A 195 -0.68 -12.23 -10.66
C THR A 195 -2.15 -11.99 -10.97
N GLU A 196 -2.57 -12.23 -12.20
CA GLU A 196 -3.96 -12.01 -12.61
C GLU A 196 -4.88 -13.06 -11.98
N VAL A 197 -6.06 -12.63 -11.53
CA VAL A 197 -7.08 -13.48 -10.91
C VAL A 197 -8.45 -13.18 -11.53
N THR A 198 -9.34 -14.16 -11.45
CA THR A 198 -10.75 -13.98 -11.82
C THR A 198 -11.52 -13.30 -10.69
N TYR A 199 -12.62 -12.65 -11.04
CA TYR A 199 -13.54 -12.04 -10.09
C TYR A 199 -14.99 -12.41 -10.45
N ASP A 200 -15.88 -12.35 -9.46
CA ASP A 200 -17.32 -12.47 -9.68
C ASP A 200 -17.94 -11.07 -9.80
N ASP A 201 -18.73 -10.84 -10.85
CA ASP A 201 -19.59 -9.66 -10.97
C ASP A 201 -20.91 -9.93 -10.22
N LEU A 202 -21.12 -9.20 -9.13
CA LEU A 202 -22.32 -9.29 -8.30
C LEU A 202 -23.43 -8.33 -8.78
N GLY A 203 -23.16 -7.57 -9.85
CA GLY A 203 -24.03 -6.56 -10.42
C GLY A 203 -24.03 -5.23 -9.67
N SER A 204 -24.50 -4.18 -10.34
CA SER A 204 -24.62 -2.82 -9.79
C SER A 204 -23.29 -2.24 -9.28
N GLY A 205 -22.17 -2.55 -9.95
CA GLY A 205 -20.85 -2.05 -9.59
C GLY A 205 -20.20 -2.77 -8.40
N ARG A 206 -20.69 -3.98 -8.04
CA ARG A 206 -20.11 -4.80 -6.98
C ARG A 206 -19.31 -5.96 -7.55
N TYR A 207 -18.06 -6.10 -7.14
CA TYR A 207 -17.11 -7.08 -7.67
C TYR A 207 -16.47 -7.86 -6.54
N ARG A 208 -16.44 -9.19 -6.62
CA ARG A 208 -15.89 -10.05 -5.57
C ARG A 208 -14.64 -10.79 -6.02
N VAL A 209 -13.65 -10.84 -5.15
CA VAL A 209 -12.48 -11.71 -5.26
C VAL A 209 -12.29 -12.45 -3.94
N THR A 210 -12.03 -13.75 -4.02
CA THR A 210 -11.57 -14.56 -2.88
C THR A 210 -10.07 -14.73 -2.96
N THR A 211 -9.35 -14.48 -1.86
CA THR A 211 -7.89 -14.55 -1.84
C THR A 211 -7.31 -15.09 -0.53
N ASP A 212 -6.12 -15.70 -0.63
CA ASP A 212 -5.32 -16.14 0.51
C ASP A 212 -4.24 -15.11 0.84
N LEU A 213 -3.95 -14.92 2.12
CA LEU A 213 -2.89 -14.04 2.59
C LEU A 213 -1.54 -14.75 2.63
N THR A 214 -0.50 -14.02 2.25
CA THR A 214 0.89 -14.49 2.29
C THR A 214 1.51 -14.19 3.65
N PRO A 215 2.13 -15.16 4.34
CA PRO A 215 2.83 -14.91 5.60
C PRO A 215 4.13 -14.11 5.39
N THR A 216 4.34 -13.14 6.27
CA THR A 216 5.63 -12.49 6.52
C THR A 216 6.23 -13.09 7.78
N TYR A 217 7.53 -13.39 7.75
CA TYR A 217 8.22 -14.10 8.82
C TYR A 217 9.23 -13.20 9.53
N ILE A 218 9.24 -13.17 10.86
CA ILE A 218 10.38 -12.61 11.63
C ILE A 218 11.54 -13.60 11.62
N PHE A 219 11.21 -14.89 11.79
CA PHE A 219 12.13 -16.02 11.66
C PHE A 219 11.53 -17.04 10.70
N PRO A 220 12.32 -17.87 10.01
CA PRO A 220 11.81 -18.82 9.00
C PRO A 220 10.66 -19.73 9.46
N TRP A 221 10.48 -19.92 10.77
CA TRP A 221 9.43 -20.75 11.39
C TRP A 221 8.36 -19.96 12.15
N LEU A 222 8.46 -18.62 12.24
CA LEU A 222 7.53 -17.79 13.02
C LEU A 222 6.91 -16.69 12.14
N PRO A 223 5.66 -16.88 11.67
CA PRO A 223 4.95 -15.84 10.95
C PRO A 223 4.63 -14.68 11.90
N TRP A 224 4.87 -13.47 11.44
CA TRP A 224 4.55 -12.23 12.14
C TRP A 224 3.15 -11.76 11.79
N TYR A 225 2.87 -11.64 10.50
CA TYR A 225 1.57 -11.24 9.97
C TYR A 225 1.39 -11.85 8.60
N TYR A 226 0.15 -11.88 8.14
CA TYR A 226 -0.26 -12.30 6.82
C TYR A 226 -0.76 -11.09 6.06
N HIS A 227 -0.49 -11.01 4.77
CA HIS A 227 -0.86 -9.86 3.97
C HIS A 227 -1.15 -10.21 2.52
N ARG A 228 -1.99 -9.39 1.88
CA ARG A 228 -2.23 -9.43 0.43
C ARG A 228 -2.73 -8.09 -0.05
N GLN A 229 -2.46 -7.76 -1.30
CA GLN A 229 -3.12 -6.67 -2.00
C GLN A 229 -3.93 -7.21 -3.19
N ILE A 230 -5.15 -6.72 -3.36
CA ILE A 230 -5.97 -6.91 -4.55
C ILE A 230 -5.96 -5.60 -5.33
N VAL A 231 -5.60 -5.65 -6.61
CA VAL A 231 -5.49 -4.49 -7.50
C VAL A 231 -6.56 -4.62 -8.57
N TRP A 232 -7.56 -3.74 -8.50
CA TRP A 232 -8.65 -3.65 -9.45
C TRP A 232 -8.32 -2.59 -10.49
N ARG A 233 -8.22 -2.98 -11.77
CA ARG A 233 -7.99 -2.04 -12.88
C ARG A 233 -9.28 -1.65 -13.56
N PHE A 234 -9.50 -0.37 -13.70
CA PHE A 234 -10.62 0.20 -14.44
C PHE A 234 -10.13 1.17 -15.52
N PHE A 235 -10.98 1.35 -16.53
CA PHE A 235 -10.96 2.53 -17.38
C PHE A 235 -12.03 3.49 -16.88
N ILE A 236 -11.70 4.77 -16.78
CA ILE A 236 -12.66 5.82 -16.48
C ILE A 236 -13.40 6.14 -17.79
N PRO A 237 -14.73 5.94 -17.87
CA PRO A 237 -15.47 6.21 -19.09
C PRO A 237 -15.44 7.71 -19.46
N ASN A 238 -15.25 7.99 -20.74
CA ASN A 238 -15.14 9.34 -21.31
C ASN A 238 -16.46 10.14 -21.14
N SER A 239 -17.58 9.43 -20.91
CA SER A 239 -18.88 10.03 -20.65
C SER A 239 -19.09 10.49 -19.21
N LEU A 240 -18.15 10.23 -18.29
CA LEU A 240 -18.28 10.67 -16.91
C LEU A 240 -18.16 12.19 -16.81
N THR A 241 -19.05 12.80 -16.04
CA THR A 241 -18.98 14.23 -15.72
C THR A 241 -18.14 14.46 -14.45
N PRO A 242 -17.58 15.66 -14.28
CA PRO A 242 -16.84 16.03 -13.08
C PRO A 242 -17.65 15.80 -11.79
N GLN A 243 -17.07 15.03 -10.86
CA GLN A 243 -17.72 14.61 -9.61
C GLN A 243 -16.72 13.93 -8.65
N ASN A 244 -17.11 13.77 -7.39
CA ASN A 244 -16.39 12.93 -6.44
C ASN A 244 -17.06 11.56 -6.35
N ILE A 245 -16.29 10.50 -6.54
CA ILE A 245 -16.75 9.11 -6.52
C ILE A 245 -16.14 8.44 -5.29
N THR A 246 -16.98 8.12 -4.30
CA THR A 246 -16.55 7.34 -3.13
C THR A 246 -16.70 5.86 -3.45
N VAL A 247 -15.59 5.15 -3.47
CA VAL A 247 -15.54 3.69 -3.63
C VAL A 247 -15.31 3.06 -2.27
N THR A 248 -15.89 1.87 -2.05
CA THR A 248 -15.78 1.15 -0.78
C THR A 248 -15.37 -0.29 -1.03
N ALA A 249 -14.67 -0.89 -0.08
CA ALA A 249 -14.40 -2.32 -0.06
C ALA A 249 -14.73 -2.88 1.32
N GLU A 250 -15.31 -4.06 1.34
CA GLU A 250 -15.80 -4.75 2.53
C GLU A 250 -15.51 -6.25 2.43
N LEU A 251 -15.52 -6.93 3.57
CA LEU A 251 -15.53 -8.40 3.60
C LEU A 251 -16.97 -8.91 3.48
N GLU A 252 -17.15 -10.05 2.83
CA GLU A 252 -18.46 -10.68 2.68
C GLU A 252 -18.89 -11.48 3.94
N VAL A 253 -19.02 -10.84 5.10
CA VAL A 253 -19.57 -11.40 6.36
C VAL A 253 -20.18 -10.26 7.24
N PRO A 254 -20.85 -10.50 8.40
CA PRO A 254 -21.92 -9.61 8.84
C PRO A 254 -21.45 -8.27 9.43
N ALA A 255 -22.00 -7.17 8.87
CA ALA A 255 -22.31 -5.82 9.38
C ALA A 255 -21.30 -5.00 10.23
N THR A 256 -20.30 -5.60 10.87
CA THR A 256 -19.28 -4.96 11.71
C THR A 256 -17.86 -5.23 11.23
N ASP A 257 -17.72 -5.72 10.00
CA ASP A 257 -16.46 -6.18 9.44
C ASP A 257 -15.57 -5.01 8.94
N PRO A 258 -14.24 -5.25 8.83
CA PRO A 258 -13.30 -4.30 8.25
C PRO A 258 -13.77 -3.79 6.89
N SER A 259 -13.93 -2.47 6.78
CA SER A 259 -14.25 -1.79 5.54
C SER A 259 -13.26 -0.67 5.27
N GLY A 260 -12.93 -0.45 4.01
CA GLY A 260 -12.09 0.65 3.54
C GLY A 260 -12.86 1.52 2.55
N SER A 261 -12.54 2.80 2.49
CA SER A 261 -13.08 3.71 1.47
C SER A 261 -12.00 4.59 0.87
N GLY A 262 -12.22 5.01 -0.37
CA GLY A 262 -11.34 5.89 -1.12
C GLY A 262 -12.15 6.82 -2.01
N VAL A 263 -11.58 7.96 -2.38
CA VAL A 263 -12.26 8.97 -3.20
C VAL A 263 -11.48 9.19 -4.49
N VAL A 264 -12.16 8.99 -5.63
CA VAL A 264 -11.68 9.41 -6.94
C VAL A 264 -12.36 10.74 -7.26
N LYS A 265 -11.59 11.79 -7.56
CA LYS A 265 -12.11 13.09 -7.97
C LYS A 265 -11.95 13.22 -9.48
N ILE A 266 -13.06 13.17 -10.21
CA ILE A 266 -13.09 13.50 -11.64
C ILE A 266 -13.13 15.03 -11.75
N LEU A 267 -12.03 15.62 -12.19
CA LEU A 267 -11.91 17.06 -12.35
C LEU A 267 -12.56 17.54 -13.66
N SER A 268 -12.98 18.81 -13.69
CA SER A 268 -13.37 19.46 -14.94
C SER A 268 -12.13 19.88 -15.73
N PRO A 269 -12.15 19.84 -17.07
CA PRO A 269 -11.13 20.50 -17.88
C PRO A 269 -10.94 21.97 -17.46
N GLY A 270 -9.69 22.42 -17.46
CA GLY A 270 -9.24 23.72 -16.97
C GLY A 270 -9.06 23.83 -15.45
N SER A 271 -9.50 22.83 -14.68
CA SER A 271 -9.32 22.81 -13.21
C SER A 271 -7.96 22.31 -12.74
N PRO A 272 -7.36 21.25 -13.32
CA PRO A 272 -6.02 20.86 -12.93
C PRO A 272 -5.00 21.86 -13.49
N HIS A 273 -4.10 22.28 -12.62
CA HIS A 273 -3.04 23.22 -12.96
C HIS A 273 -1.69 22.52 -13.16
N ALA A 274 -1.59 21.24 -12.76
CA ALA A 274 -0.37 20.44 -12.93
C ALA A 274 -0.64 19.07 -13.56
N ILE A 275 0.21 18.67 -14.49
CA ILE A 275 0.33 17.29 -14.97
C ILE A 275 1.57 16.70 -14.32
N ILE A 276 1.43 15.50 -13.74
CA ILE A 276 2.53 14.80 -13.07
C ILE A 276 2.66 13.45 -13.74
N ILE A 277 3.84 13.13 -14.25
CA ILE A 277 4.10 11.87 -14.94
C ILE A 277 5.25 11.10 -14.31
N THR A 278 5.16 9.77 -14.38
CA THR A 278 6.27 8.89 -14.04
C THR A 278 6.10 7.51 -14.68
N ASN A 279 7.14 6.69 -14.61
CA ASN A 279 7.09 5.27 -14.95
C ASN A 279 7.10 4.47 -13.64
N ARG A 280 5.92 4.04 -13.21
CA ARG A 280 5.73 3.36 -11.94
C ARG A 280 6.52 2.06 -11.88
N LYS A 281 6.48 1.28 -12.97
CA LYS A 281 7.20 0.00 -13.07
C LYS A 281 8.70 0.20 -12.86
N LEU A 282 9.32 1.07 -13.64
CA LEU A 282 10.77 1.26 -13.57
C LEU A 282 11.21 1.88 -12.24
N LEU A 283 10.38 2.71 -11.60
CA LEU A 283 10.68 3.21 -10.25
C LEU A 283 10.84 2.06 -9.26
N TYR A 284 9.89 1.11 -9.25
CA TYR A 284 9.95 -0.07 -8.38
C TYR A 284 11.04 -1.07 -8.78
N ASP A 285 11.39 -1.16 -10.07
CA ASP A 285 12.48 -2.03 -10.53
C ASP A 285 13.86 -1.49 -10.13
N LYS A 286 14.05 -0.15 -10.15
CA LYS A 286 15.37 0.50 -9.93
C LYS A 286 15.60 0.98 -8.51
N HIS A 287 14.55 1.11 -7.70
CA HIS A 287 14.65 1.65 -6.34
C HIS A 287 13.90 0.78 -5.31
N GLU A 288 14.31 0.90 -4.05
CA GLU A 288 13.70 0.15 -2.95
C GLU A 288 12.20 0.48 -2.79
N ASN A 289 11.37 -0.56 -2.66
CA ASN A 289 9.91 -0.46 -2.61
C ASN A 289 9.38 0.59 -1.62
N TYR A 290 9.98 0.71 -0.44
CA TYR A 290 9.49 1.64 0.59
C TYR A 290 9.78 3.10 0.22
N LYS A 291 10.91 3.39 -0.46
CA LYS A 291 11.25 4.73 -0.94
C LYS A 291 10.30 5.16 -2.06
N VAL A 292 10.05 4.27 -3.02
CA VAL A 292 9.12 4.51 -4.12
C VAL A 292 7.71 4.73 -3.59
N SER A 293 7.25 3.87 -2.69
CA SER A 293 5.92 4.01 -2.08
C SER A 293 5.78 5.33 -1.33
N SER A 294 6.80 5.73 -0.54
CA SER A 294 6.80 7.02 0.16
C SER A 294 6.78 8.21 -0.80
N LEU A 295 7.50 8.12 -1.93
CA LEU A 295 7.53 9.16 -2.95
C LEU A 295 6.15 9.31 -3.63
N LEU A 296 5.57 8.21 -4.12
CA LEU A 296 4.29 8.23 -4.82
C LEU A 296 3.15 8.69 -3.89
N GLN A 297 3.16 8.23 -2.63
CA GLN A 297 2.24 8.70 -1.60
C GLN A 297 2.33 10.22 -1.40
N ARG A 298 3.55 10.76 -1.36
CA ARG A 298 3.76 12.20 -1.24
C ARG A 298 3.26 12.95 -2.47
N ILE A 299 3.54 12.44 -3.67
CA ILE A 299 3.07 13.02 -4.93
C ILE A 299 1.54 13.12 -4.94
N PHE A 300 0.81 12.05 -4.64
CA PHE A 300 -0.66 12.11 -4.58
C PHE A 300 -1.16 13.05 -3.50
N SER A 301 -0.49 13.10 -2.35
CA SER A 301 -0.86 14.02 -1.27
C SER A 301 -0.74 15.48 -1.70
N GLU A 302 0.35 15.84 -2.40
CA GLU A 302 0.58 17.17 -2.95
C GLU A 302 -0.36 17.50 -4.11
N ALA A 303 -0.63 16.53 -4.99
CA ALA A 303 -1.46 16.70 -6.18
C ALA A 303 -2.94 17.05 -5.86
N GLN A 304 -3.39 16.86 -4.62
CA GLN A 304 -4.73 17.27 -4.20
C GLN A 304 -4.98 18.78 -4.39
N GLY A 305 -3.95 19.60 -4.22
CA GLY A 305 -4.04 21.06 -4.20
C GLY A 305 -4.65 21.65 -2.92
N PRO A 306 -4.89 22.96 -2.88
CA PRO A 306 -5.44 23.63 -1.70
C PRO A 306 -6.88 23.16 -1.44
N PRO A 307 -7.29 23.01 -0.17
CA PRO A 307 -6.54 23.35 1.05
C PRO A 307 -5.64 22.21 1.58
N ALA A 308 -5.62 21.04 0.95
CA ALA A 308 -4.89 19.87 1.45
C ALA A 308 -3.37 20.00 1.28
N SER A 309 -2.91 20.73 0.27
CA SER A 309 -1.51 21.07 0.04
C SER A 309 -1.36 22.53 -0.43
N HIS A 310 -0.13 23.04 -0.41
CA HIS A 310 0.20 24.35 -0.99
C HIS A 310 0.53 24.29 -2.49
N SER A 311 0.55 23.07 -3.05
CA SER A 311 0.79 22.82 -4.47
C SER A 311 -0.47 23.12 -5.29
N PRO A 312 -0.38 23.43 -6.60
CA PRO A 312 -1.55 23.43 -7.48
C PRO A 312 -2.22 22.05 -7.55
N PRO A 313 -3.55 21.96 -7.78
CA PRO A 313 -4.20 20.69 -8.03
C PRO A 313 -3.61 20.06 -9.30
N GLY A 314 -3.24 18.79 -9.23
CA GLY A 314 -2.63 18.06 -10.34
C GLY A 314 -3.19 16.67 -10.54
N VAL A 315 -2.94 16.13 -11.74
CA VAL A 315 -3.33 14.77 -12.13
C VAL A 315 -2.06 13.94 -12.36
N VAL A 316 -2.04 12.73 -11.80
CA VAL A 316 -0.89 11.83 -11.87
C VAL A 316 -1.15 10.72 -12.89
N TYR A 317 -0.22 10.58 -13.84
CA TYR A 317 -0.22 9.56 -14.89
C TYR A 317 1.01 8.66 -14.82
N TYR A 318 0.79 7.38 -15.10
CA TYR A 318 1.83 6.37 -15.19
C TYR A 318 2.04 5.97 -16.65
N VAL A 319 3.09 6.48 -17.29
CA VAL A 319 3.35 6.30 -18.73
C VAL A 319 3.47 4.82 -19.11
N ASP A 320 3.93 3.99 -18.18
CA ASP A 320 4.08 2.54 -18.35
C ASP A 320 2.75 1.80 -18.54
N ARG A 321 1.62 2.44 -18.21
CA ARG A 321 0.30 1.87 -18.46
C ARG A 321 -0.25 2.20 -19.84
N TYR A 322 0.32 3.18 -20.55
CA TYR A 322 -0.20 3.69 -21.82
C TYR A 322 0.63 3.24 -23.02
N ASP A 323 1.95 3.06 -22.87
CA ASP A 323 2.80 2.58 -23.96
C ASP A 323 3.80 1.51 -23.50
N THR A 324 3.92 0.44 -24.28
CA THR A 324 4.80 -0.69 -23.96
C THR A 324 6.29 -0.38 -24.11
N ARG A 325 6.66 0.59 -24.95
CA ARG A 325 8.04 1.08 -25.11
C ARG A 325 8.43 1.93 -23.91
N ALA A 326 7.54 2.80 -23.44
CA ALA A 326 7.74 3.54 -22.20
C ALA A 326 7.87 2.57 -21.01
N ARG A 327 6.94 1.60 -20.89
CA ARG A 327 6.94 0.58 -19.82
C ARG A 327 8.25 -0.20 -19.70
N ASN A 328 8.87 -0.53 -20.82
CA ASN A 328 10.08 -1.35 -20.90
C ASN A 328 11.30 -0.53 -21.29
N TRP A 329 11.30 0.78 -20.99
CA TRP A 329 12.40 1.66 -21.32
C TRP A 329 13.73 1.17 -20.70
N ASP A 330 14.77 1.12 -21.53
CA ASP A 330 16.13 0.74 -21.14
C ASP A 330 17.13 1.54 -21.98
N ASN A 331 17.75 2.56 -21.36
CA ASN A 331 18.70 3.45 -22.02
C ASN A 331 19.97 2.72 -22.53
N THR A 332 20.26 1.51 -22.03
CA THR A 332 21.49 0.76 -22.39
C THR A 332 21.37 0.08 -23.75
N THR A 333 20.14 -0.09 -24.25
CA THR A 333 19.84 -0.78 -25.51
C THR A 333 19.60 0.17 -26.68
N VAL A 334 19.56 1.47 -26.42
CA VAL A 334 19.21 2.48 -27.42
C VAL A 334 20.40 2.81 -28.32
N SER A 335 20.16 2.83 -29.62
CA SER A 335 21.13 3.34 -30.59
C SER A 335 21.09 4.88 -30.64
N TYR A 336 22.11 5.49 -30.08
CA TYR A 336 22.36 6.94 -30.16
C TYR A 336 23.12 7.33 -31.43
N SER A 337 22.88 6.63 -32.54
CA SER A 337 23.49 6.93 -33.84
C SER A 337 22.74 8.03 -34.62
N SER A 338 21.50 8.30 -34.24
CA SER A 338 20.66 9.33 -34.85
C SER A 338 19.64 9.86 -33.85
N GLU A 339 19.21 11.10 -34.02
CA GLU A 339 18.18 11.74 -33.19
C GLU A 339 16.84 10.98 -33.27
N SER A 340 16.45 10.54 -34.46
CA SER A 340 15.21 9.77 -34.67
C SER A 340 15.18 8.46 -33.89
N THR A 341 16.29 7.70 -33.89
CA THR A 341 16.37 6.44 -33.12
C THR A 341 16.53 6.68 -31.63
N ALA A 342 17.28 7.71 -31.23
CA ALA A 342 17.50 8.05 -29.83
C ALA A 342 16.21 8.52 -29.12
N ASN A 343 15.33 9.22 -29.84
CA ASN A 343 14.14 9.87 -29.27
C ASN A 343 12.84 9.09 -29.49
N THR A 344 12.90 7.85 -29.97
CA THR A 344 11.68 7.06 -30.25
C THR A 344 10.76 6.94 -29.04
N VAL A 345 11.30 6.73 -27.82
CA VAL A 345 10.48 6.63 -26.60
C VAL A 345 10.16 8.00 -26.01
N ALA A 346 11.07 8.97 -26.11
CA ALA A 346 10.81 10.34 -25.67
C ALA A 346 9.61 10.95 -26.44
N ASN A 347 9.57 10.80 -27.76
CA ASN A 347 8.47 11.29 -28.62
C ASN A 347 7.13 10.62 -28.31
N VAL A 348 7.15 9.39 -27.80
CA VAL A 348 5.93 8.69 -27.40
C VAL A 348 5.39 9.27 -26.11
N ILE A 349 6.27 9.49 -25.13
CA ILE A 349 5.88 10.11 -23.86
C ILE A 349 5.41 11.55 -24.09
N ASP A 350 6.07 12.27 -24.99
CA ASP A 350 5.68 13.60 -25.44
C ASP A 350 4.24 13.61 -25.99
N ALA A 351 3.93 12.73 -26.94
CA ALA A 351 2.57 12.59 -27.47
C ALA A 351 1.53 12.22 -26.39
N LEU A 352 1.90 11.45 -25.36
CA LEU A 352 1.01 11.17 -24.22
C LEU A 352 0.77 12.42 -23.37
N ILE A 353 1.81 13.23 -23.13
CA ILE A 353 1.72 14.47 -22.35
C ILE A 353 0.86 15.50 -23.09
N GLU A 354 1.07 15.67 -24.39
CA GLU A 354 0.28 16.58 -25.23
C GLU A 354 -1.22 16.24 -25.16
N ASP A 355 -1.54 14.95 -25.23
CA ASP A 355 -2.91 14.45 -25.12
C ASP A 355 -3.52 14.72 -23.74
N TRP A 356 -2.81 14.38 -22.66
CA TRP A 356 -3.28 14.68 -21.31
C TRP A 356 -3.39 16.19 -21.03
N HIS A 357 -2.57 17.00 -21.69
CA HIS A 357 -2.67 18.44 -21.63
C HIS A 357 -3.93 18.93 -22.37
N ASP A 358 -4.23 18.36 -23.53
CA ASP A 358 -5.45 18.67 -24.28
C ASP A 358 -6.72 18.29 -23.49
N ASP A 359 -6.79 17.06 -22.97
CA ASP A 359 -7.87 16.57 -22.10
C ASP A 359 -8.09 17.46 -20.87
N ALA A 360 -6.98 17.97 -20.32
CA ALA A 360 -6.99 18.84 -19.17
C ALA A 360 -7.35 20.29 -19.51
N THR A 361 -7.39 20.66 -20.79
CA THR A 361 -7.62 22.03 -21.24
C THR A 361 -9.09 22.29 -21.48
N HIS A 362 -9.60 23.38 -20.93
CA HIS A 362 -10.92 23.88 -21.25
C HIS A 362 -10.84 24.72 -22.51
N TYR A 363 -11.57 24.31 -23.55
CA TYR A 363 -11.75 25.05 -24.79
C TYR A 363 -13.10 25.73 -24.88
N VAL A 364 -13.13 26.94 -25.45
CA VAL A 364 -14.35 27.57 -25.95
C VAL A 364 -14.37 27.42 -27.46
N ASP A 365 -15.43 26.81 -27.96
CA ASP A 365 -15.62 26.56 -29.38
C ASP A 365 -16.37 27.70 -30.06
N PHE A 366 -15.75 28.26 -31.10
CA PHE A 366 -16.37 29.26 -31.96
C PHE A 366 -16.56 28.70 -33.36
N TYR A 367 -17.81 28.47 -33.75
CA TYR A 367 -18.14 28.09 -35.11
C TYR A 367 -18.31 29.32 -36.00
N ILE A 368 -17.48 29.41 -37.04
CA ILE A 368 -17.62 30.42 -38.08
C ILE A 368 -18.05 29.71 -39.37
N PRO A 369 -19.25 30.00 -39.93
CA PRO A 369 -19.68 29.43 -41.19
C PRO A 369 -18.60 29.57 -42.28
N TYR A 370 -18.39 28.52 -43.07
CA TYR A 370 -17.34 28.40 -44.10
C TYR A 370 -15.88 28.24 -43.62
N TYR A 371 -15.58 28.54 -42.35
CA TYR A 371 -14.22 28.41 -41.80
C TYR A 371 -14.06 27.30 -40.76
N GLY A 372 -15.18 26.74 -40.26
CA GLY A 372 -15.19 25.61 -39.33
C GLY A 372 -15.25 26.04 -37.86
N THR A 373 -14.95 25.10 -36.97
CA THR A 373 -14.89 25.32 -35.52
C THR A 373 -13.46 25.66 -35.11
N PHE A 374 -13.31 26.73 -34.34
CA PHE A 374 -12.06 27.11 -33.72
C PHE A 374 -12.13 26.79 -32.22
N HIS A 375 -11.14 26.06 -31.72
CA HIS A 375 -11.01 25.71 -30.30
C HIS A 375 -10.05 26.71 -29.65
N ILE A 376 -10.53 27.53 -28.71
CA ILE A 376 -9.72 28.53 -28.01
C ILE A 376 -9.51 28.10 -26.56
N PRO A 377 -8.27 27.81 -26.12
CA PRO A 377 -8.01 27.41 -24.75
C PRO A 377 -8.24 28.58 -23.80
N VAL A 378 -9.06 28.38 -22.76
CA VAL A 378 -9.38 29.41 -21.76
C VAL A 378 -8.87 29.08 -20.35
N ALA A 379 -8.55 27.81 -20.08
CA ALA A 379 -7.90 27.35 -18.86
C ALA A 379 -7.18 26.03 -19.13
N TYR A 380 -5.95 25.87 -18.65
CA TYR A 380 -5.09 24.72 -18.96
C TYR A 380 -4.04 24.50 -17.86
N PRO A 381 -3.46 23.29 -17.75
CA PRO A 381 -2.34 23.03 -16.86
C PRO A 381 -1.14 23.92 -17.19
N THR A 382 -0.52 24.51 -16.16
CA THR A 382 0.63 25.42 -16.33
C THR A 382 1.94 24.81 -15.80
N TYR A 383 1.85 23.64 -15.16
CA TYR A 383 2.99 22.94 -14.59
C TYR A 383 3.04 21.50 -15.10
N LEU A 384 4.24 21.05 -15.45
CA LEU A 384 4.55 19.66 -15.71
C LEU A 384 5.64 19.22 -14.72
N LEU A 385 5.37 18.13 -14.01
CA LEU A 385 6.35 17.46 -13.16
C LEU A 385 6.64 16.07 -13.72
N ILE A 386 7.90 15.85 -14.09
CA ILE A 386 8.42 14.54 -14.49
C ILE A 386 9.15 13.96 -13.29
N VAL A 387 8.71 12.79 -12.82
CA VAL A 387 9.31 12.13 -11.67
C VAL A 387 10.15 10.94 -12.14
N GLY A 388 11.45 11.05 -11.94
CA GLY A 388 12.44 10.05 -12.34
C GLY A 388 13.65 10.72 -12.98
N ASP A 389 14.68 9.93 -13.22
CA ASP A 389 15.81 10.29 -14.07
C ASP A 389 15.63 9.68 -15.47
N ASP A 390 16.67 9.78 -16.29
CA ASP A 390 16.67 9.23 -17.65
C ASP A 390 16.51 7.71 -17.70
N ASP A 391 16.74 7.02 -16.58
CA ASP A 391 16.55 5.59 -16.43
C ASP A 391 15.07 5.23 -16.18
N ILE A 392 14.23 6.21 -15.83
CA ILE A 392 12.80 6.06 -15.55
C ILE A 392 11.94 6.70 -16.65
N ILE A 393 12.27 7.94 -17.02
CA ILE A 393 11.64 8.71 -18.11
C ILE A 393 12.75 9.25 -19.03
N PRO A 394 12.83 8.81 -20.30
CA PRO A 394 13.87 9.29 -21.22
C PRO A 394 13.79 10.79 -21.45
N PHE A 395 14.94 11.47 -21.40
CA PHE A 395 15.05 12.84 -21.88
C PHE A 395 15.26 12.89 -23.40
N TYR A 396 14.72 13.91 -24.05
CA TYR A 396 14.99 14.15 -25.46
C TYR A 396 16.50 14.43 -25.69
N ARG A 397 17.07 13.75 -26.67
CA ARG A 397 18.46 13.86 -27.09
C ARG A 397 18.56 14.77 -28.30
N TYR A 398 19.33 15.84 -28.18
CA TYR A 398 19.63 16.71 -29.31
C TYR A 398 21.04 16.45 -29.80
N ASN A 399 21.23 16.25 -31.11
CA ASN A 399 22.56 16.11 -31.68
C ASN A 399 23.31 17.42 -31.49
N ASP A 400 24.49 17.40 -30.85
CA ASP A 400 25.36 18.57 -30.82
C ASP A 400 26.19 18.61 -32.10
N PRO A 401 25.83 19.46 -33.10
CA PRO A 401 26.52 19.47 -34.39
C PRO A 401 27.97 19.95 -34.29
N TYR A 402 28.39 20.49 -33.14
CA TYR A 402 29.71 21.07 -32.97
C TYR A 402 30.66 20.23 -32.12
N ASN A 403 30.20 19.11 -31.52
CA ASN A 403 30.99 18.23 -30.65
C ASN A 403 31.86 19.00 -29.63
N LYS A 404 31.32 20.08 -29.06
CA LYS A 404 32.07 20.98 -28.18
C LYS A 404 31.30 21.17 -26.89
N GLU A 405 31.97 20.96 -25.75
CA GLU A 405 31.49 21.41 -24.45
C GLU A 405 31.50 22.96 -24.41
N GLN A 406 30.51 23.59 -25.04
CA GLN A 406 30.27 25.03 -24.92
C GLN A 406 28.90 25.27 -24.29
N HIS A 407 28.89 26.10 -23.25
CA HIS A 407 27.67 26.59 -22.61
C HIS A 407 26.90 27.46 -23.61
N TRP A 408 25.72 26.99 -24.03
CA TRP A 408 24.79 27.80 -24.80
C TRP A 408 23.78 28.45 -23.85
N GLY A 409 23.88 29.77 -23.68
CA GLY A 409 22.78 30.56 -23.11
C GLY A 409 21.67 30.67 -24.15
N VAL A 410 20.47 30.18 -23.83
CA VAL A 410 19.33 30.21 -24.76
C VAL A 410 18.57 31.53 -24.60
N ASN A 411 18.53 32.31 -25.68
CA ASN A 411 17.81 33.58 -25.78
C ASN A 411 16.43 33.39 -26.43
N SER A 412 15.50 32.66 -25.81
CA SER A 412 14.06 32.77 -26.11
C SER A 412 13.24 32.00 -25.08
N ALA A 413 12.74 32.72 -24.07
CA ALA A 413 11.82 32.19 -23.08
C ALA A 413 10.36 32.43 -23.52
N THR A 414 9.68 31.39 -23.97
CA THR A 414 8.25 31.19 -23.71
C THR A 414 8.17 30.07 -22.68
N THR A 415 7.53 30.36 -21.55
CA THR A 415 7.96 29.85 -20.23
C THR A 415 7.03 28.73 -19.74
N LEU A 416 7.51 27.49 -19.74
CA LEU A 416 7.04 26.42 -18.84
C LEU A 416 8.17 26.14 -17.85
N ARG A 417 7.94 26.40 -16.55
CA ARG A 417 8.95 26.16 -15.51
C ARG A 417 8.97 24.67 -15.18
N CYS A 418 9.87 23.93 -15.81
CA CYS A 418 10.14 22.53 -15.46
C CYS A 418 10.82 22.46 -14.08
N VAL A 419 10.23 21.73 -13.13
CA VAL A 419 10.89 21.38 -11.87
C VAL A 419 11.38 19.95 -12.00
N LEU A 420 12.69 19.78 -12.15
CA LEU A 420 13.35 18.48 -12.17
C LEU A 420 13.75 18.11 -10.73
N LEU A 421 13.12 17.09 -10.16
CA LEU A 421 13.52 16.57 -8.85
C LEU A 421 14.54 15.44 -9.04
N ILE A 422 15.83 15.76 -8.96
CA ILE A 422 16.90 14.75 -8.96
C ILE A 422 17.15 14.28 -7.52
N MET A 423 16.90 13.01 -7.21
CA MET A 423 17.26 12.41 -5.92
C MET A 423 18.73 11.98 -5.90
N THR A 424 19.62 12.79 -5.31
CA THR A 424 20.93 12.34 -4.85
C THR A 424 20.99 12.36 -3.32
N THR A 425 20.98 11.17 -2.70
CA THR A 425 21.40 10.81 -1.32
C THR A 425 20.94 11.66 -0.12
N ILE A 426 19.98 11.11 0.63
CA ILE A 426 19.68 11.13 2.10
C ILE A 426 20.38 12.19 3.00
N LEU A 427 19.62 13.16 3.55
CA LEU A 427 19.34 13.39 5.00
C LEU A 427 18.30 14.54 5.16
N PRO A 428 17.59 14.67 6.30
CA PRO A 428 16.24 15.26 6.35
C PRO A 428 16.22 16.76 6.72
N ILE A 429 15.12 17.41 6.33
CA ILE A 429 14.69 18.78 6.71
C ILE A 429 15.40 19.91 5.93
N ILE A 430 14.83 20.25 4.78
CA ILE A 430 14.30 21.59 4.40
C ILE A 430 13.81 21.47 2.95
N LEU A 431 12.56 21.89 2.74
CA LEU A 431 11.97 22.10 1.42
C LEU A 431 12.82 23.16 0.69
N MET A 432 13.66 22.72 -0.24
CA MET A 432 14.45 23.62 -1.09
C MET A 432 14.22 23.23 -2.54
N LEU A 433 13.66 24.19 -3.28
CA LEU A 433 13.58 24.20 -4.74
C LEU A 433 15.02 24.07 -5.27
N ILE A 434 15.34 22.97 -5.95
CA ILE A 434 16.62 22.83 -6.66
C ILE A 434 16.31 22.73 -8.15
N LEU A 435 16.70 23.79 -8.89
CA LEU A 435 17.00 23.68 -10.31
C LEU A 435 18.31 22.90 -10.42
N VAL A 436 18.30 21.72 -11.06
CA VAL A 436 19.54 21.04 -11.42
C VAL A 436 19.74 21.12 -12.94
N GLU A 437 20.75 21.87 -13.36
CA GLU A 437 21.43 21.65 -14.64
C GLU A 437 22.14 20.30 -14.56
N ALA A 438 21.70 19.32 -15.35
CA ALA A 438 22.36 18.03 -15.45
C ALA A 438 23.61 18.14 -16.35
N GLN A 439 24.80 18.25 -15.72
CA GLN A 439 26.05 17.80 -16.35
C GLN A 439 26.26 16.33 -15.99
N ILE A 440 26.14 15.44 -16.98
CA ILE A 440 26.67 14.06 -16.86
C ILE A 440 27.62 13.82 -18.03
N GLY A 441 28.91 13.89 -17.71
CA GLY A 441 29.99 13.49 -18.60
C GLY A 441 30.14 11.97 -18.68
N LYS A 442 30.58 11.54 -19.87
CA LYS A 442 31.11 10.22 -20.26
C LYS A 442 30.10 9.12 -20.58
N LYS A 443 29.49 9.22 -21.78
CA LYS A 443 29.76 8.35 -22.95
C LYS A 443 28.89 8.81 -24.14
N GLY A 444 29.51 9.40 -25.16
CA GLY A 444 28.83 9.78 -26.41
C GLY A 444 28.24 11.20 -26.40
N ILE A 445 28.26 11.82 -27.58
CA ILE A 445 28.09 13.25 -27.84
C ILE A 445 26.60 13.62 -27.92
N TRP A 446 25.93 13.86 -26.80
CA TRP A 446 24.51 14.27 -26.79
C TRP A 446 24.25 15.26 -25.66
N ASN A 447 23.71 16.43 -26.00
CA ASN A 447 23.17 17.37 -25.02
C ASN A 447 21.70 17.00 -24.75
N CYS A 448 21.30 17.01 -23.47
CA CYS A 448 19.91 16.83 -23.08
C CYS A 448 19.18 18.17 -23.26
N ARG A 449 18.07 18.17 -23.99
CA ARG A 449 17.23 19.35 -24.22
C ARG A 449 15.82 19.02 -23.72
N LEU A 450 15.23 19.93 -22.95
CA LEU A 450 13.78 19.98 -22.75
C LEU A 450 13.28 20.90 -23.86
N ASP A 451 12.70 20.33 -24.90
CA ASP A 451 12.53 21.03 -26.15
C ASP A 451 11.19 20.76 -26.80
N GLY A 452 10.45 21.85 -27.05
CA GLY A 452 9.05 21.82 -27.42
C GLY A 452 8.16 21.89 -26.18
N PHE A 453 7.75 23.11 -25.83
CA PHE A 453 6.65 23.34 -24.88
C PHE A 453 5.81 24.50 -25.41
#